data_AF-A0AAD9LLK1-F1
#
_entry.id   AF-A0AAD9LLK1-F1
#
_cell.length_a   1.000
_cell.length_b   1.000
_cell.length_c   1.000
_cell.angle_alpha   90.00
_cell.angle_beta   90.00
_cell.angle_gamma   90.00
#
_symmetry.space_group_name_H-M   'P 1'
#
loop_
_entity.id
_entity.type
_entity.pdbx_description
1 polymer ?
#
loop_
_entity_poly.entity_id
_entity_poly.type
_entity_poly.pdbx_seq_one_letter_code
_entity_poly.pdbx_strand_id
1 'polypeptide(L)'
;MKPRRFKMIQEQTDHVGFIAQEMAEIVPEAVAGEECPNDTLNEQGFPVDPMGIDLGSLTSVLCKAIQEQLELLLSQQSRIEELEKTIASLI
;
A
#
# COMPACT_ATOMS: atom_id res chain seq x y z
N MET A 1 -4.93 -1.40 -1.25
CA MET A 1 -3.61 -2.02 -1.40
C MET A 1 -3.78 -3.52 -1.41
N LYS A 2 -3.40 -4.22 -2.49
CA LYS A 2 -3.56 -5.67 -2.62
C LYS A 2 -2.20 -6.30 -2.96
N PRO A 3 -1.45 -6.83 -1.98
CA PRO A 3 -0.16 -7.45 -2.27
C PRO A 3 -0.38 -8.72 -3.10
N ARG A 4 0.48 -8.92 -4.09
CA ARG A 4 0.44 -10.06 -5.01
C ARG A 4 1.81 -10.74 -5.03
N ARG A 5 1.80 -12.06 -5.18
CA ARG A 5 2.98 -12.82 -5.55
C ARG A 5 3.02 -12.92 -7.07
N PHE A 6 4.12 -12.55 -7.68
CA PHE A 6 4.29 -12.59 -9.12
C PHE A 6 5.74 -12.94 -9.47
N LYS A 7 5.93 -13.40 -10.71
CA LYS A 7 7.27 -13.59 -11.28
C LYS A 7 7.52 -12.50 -12.31
N MET A 8 8.70 -11.89 -12.25
CA MET A 8 9.14 -11.03 -13.36
C MET A 8 9.39 -11.92 -14.58
N ILE A 9 8.91 -11.51 -15.75
CA ILE A 9 9.07 -12.29 -16.99
C ILE A 9 10.56 -12.51 -17.31
N GLN A 10 11.39 -11.50 -17.04
CA GLN A 10 12.83 -11.53 -17.30
C GLN A 10 13.58 -12.46 -16.35
N GLU A 11 13.34 -12.35 -15.04
CA GLU A 11 14.15 -12.99 -14.02
C GLU A 11 13.60 -14.35 -13.57
N GLN A 12 12.31 -14.61 -13.79
CA GLN A 12 11.58 -15.81 -13.33
C GLN A 12 11.64 -16.05 -11.80
N THR A 13 12.14 -15.07 -11.06
CA THR A 13 12.22 -15.01 -9.61
C THR A 13 10.88 -14.66 -9.01
N ASP A 14 10.60 -15.18 -7.81
CA ASP A 14 9.38 -14.87 -7.09
C ASP A 14 9.52 -13.54 -6.35
N HIS A 15 8.62 -12.61 -6.64
CA HIS A 15 8.50 -11.33 -5.96
C HIS A 15 7.16 -11.26 -5.23
N VAL A 16 7.13 -10.45 -4.17
CA VAL A 16 5.91 -10.04 -3.50
C VAL A 16 5.88 -8.52 -3.52
N GLY A 17 4.81 -7.94 -4.05
CA GLY A 17 4.69 -6.50 -4.20
C GLY A 17 3.27 -6.09 -4.58
N PHE A 18 3.13 -4.87 -5.07
CA PHE A 18 1.87 -4.31 -5.53
C PHE A 18 1.93 -4.00 -7.02
N ILE A 19 0.76 -3.81 -7.63
CA ILE A 19 0.63 -3.34 -9.01
C ILE A 19 0.64 -1.81 -8.98
N ALA A 20 1.51 -1.18 -9.77
CA ALA A 20 1.72 0.28 -9.75
C ALA A 20 0.44 1.06 -10.11
N GLN A 21 -0.32 0.59 -11.10
CA GLN A 21 -1.61 1.16 -11.52
C GLN A 21 -2.62 1.15 -10.37
N GLU A 22 -2.76 0.02 -9.66
CA GLU A 22 -3.65 -0.08 -8.51
C GLU A 22 -3.19 0.78 -7.33
N MET A 23 -1.88 1.02 -7.22
CA MET A 23 -1.31 1.87 -6.18
C MET A 23 -1.47 3.36 -6.48
N ALA A 24 -1.49 3.77 -7.75
CA ALA A 24 -1.67 5.17 -8.13
C ALA A 24 -3.02 5.73 -7.64
N GLU A 25 -4.05 4.88 -7.55
CA GLU A 25 -5.37 5.25 -7.01
C GLU A 25 -5.38 5.43 -5.48
N ILE A 26 -4.35 4.95 -4.77
CA ILE A 26 -4.35 4.85 -3.30
C ILE A 26 -3.24 5.70 -2.67
N VAL A 27 -2.02 5.61 -3.19
CA VAL A 27 -0.82 6.35 -2.74
C VAL A 27 -0.08 6.85 -3.99
N PRO A 28 -0.63 7.84 -4.71
CA PRO A 28 -0.06 8.34 -5.95
C PRO A 28 1.37 8.85 -5.78
N GLU A 29 1.71 9.42 -4.62
CA GLU A 29 3.04 9.93 -4.30
C GLU A 29 4.14 8.84 -4.25
N ALA A 30 3.75 7.57 -4.14
CA ALA A 30 4.67 6.43 -4.14
C ALA A 30 4.77 5.76 -5.52
N VAL A 31 4.12 6.30 -6.54
CA VAL A 31 4.11 5.75 -7.90
C VAL A 31 4.80 6.71 -8.85
N ALA A 32 5.65 6.16 -9.73
CA ALA A 32 6.36 6.89 -10.77
C ALA A 32 6.03 6.32 -12.15
N GLY A 33 6.19 7.16 -13.17
CA GLY A 33 5.83 6.84 -14.56
C GLY A 33 4.37 7.17 -14.88
N GLU A 34 4.08 7.31 -16.17
CA GLU A 34 2.72 7.51 -16.68
C GLU A 34 2.09 6.19 -17.08
N GLU A 35 0.77 6.09 -16.96
CA GLU A 35 0.05 4.91 -17.43
C GLU A 35 0.06 4.87 -18.97
N CYS A 36 0.67 3.83 -19.53
CA CYS A 36 0.65 3.58 -20.97
C CYS A 36 -0.28 2.41 -21.26
N PRO A 37 -1.35 2.57 -22.07
CA PRO A 37 -2.26 1.48 -22.40
C PRO A 37 -1.58 0.28 -23.07
N ASN A 38 -0.48 0.53 -23.77
CA ASN A 38 0.39 -0.49 -24.33
C ASN A 38 1.84 -0.09 -24.09
N ASP A 39 2.62 -0.92 -23.39
CA ASP A 39 4.03 -0.65 -23.17
C ASP A 39 4.76 -0.49 -24.50
N THR A 40 5.47 0.64 -24.65
CA THR A 40 6.43 0.78 -25.74
C THR A 40 7.62 -0.10 -25.43
N LEU A 41 7.86 -1.11 -26.26
CA LEU A 41 8.97 -2.05 -26.06
C LEU A 41 10.21 -1.58 -26.84
N ASN A 42 11.38 -1.72 -26.23
CA ASN A 42 12.67 -1.55 -26.91
C ASN A 42 12.99 -2.74 -27.83
N GLU A 43 14.12 -2.69 -28.55
CA GLU A 43 14.58 -3.76 -29.47
C GLU A 43 14.74 -5.14 -28.80
N GLN A 44 14.84 -5.17 -27.48
CA GLN A 44 14.98 -6.39 -26.67
C GLN A 44 13.63 -6.89 -26.12
N GLY A 45 12.53 -6.19 -26.43
CA GLY A 45 11.18 -6.53 -25.99
C GLY A 45 10.84 -6.05 -24.58
N PHE A 46 11.54 -5.04 -24.06
CA PHE A 46 11.32 -4.53 -22.70
C PHE A 46 10.63 -3.17 -22.68
N PRO A 47 9.72 -2.92 -21.73
CA PRO A 47 9.10 -1.61 -21.56
C PRO A 47 10.16 -0.52 -21.41
N VAL A 48 10.04 0.55 -22.21
CA VAL A 48 10.96 1.69 -22.18
C VAL A 48 10.69 2.55 -20.95
N ASP A 49 9.41 2.80 -20.63
CA ASP A 49 8.97 3.66 -19.53
C ASP A 49 7.91 2.95 -18.66
N PRO A 50 8.27 1.87 -17.94
CA PRO A 50 7.32 1.17 -17.09
C PRO A 50 6.90 2.02 -15.89
N MET A 51 5.65 1.88 -15.47
CA MET A 51 5.23 2.37 -14.16
C MET A 51 5.97 1.62 -13.05
N GLY A 52 6.39 2.35 -12.02
CA GLY A 52 7.14 1.82 -10.90
C GLY A 52 6.57 2.27 -9.56
N ILE A 53 6.87 1.50 -8.52
CA ILE A 53 6.55 1.87 -7.14
C ILE A 53 7.85 2.23 -6.44
N ASP A 54 7.94 3.44 -5.88
CA ASP A 54 8.99 3.80 -4.94
C ASP A 54 8.67 3.18 -3.57
N LEU A 55 9.30 2.03 -3.31
CA LEU A 55 9.15 1.31 -2.04
C LEU A 55 9.66 2.12 -0.84
N GLY A 56 10.59 3.06 -1.02
CA GLY A 56 11.06 3.93 0.07
C GLY A 56 9.99 4.91 0.52
N SER A 57 9.38 5.61 -0.44
CA SER A 57 8.25 6.50 -0.19
C SER A 57 7.05 5.72 0.37
N LEU A 58 6.70 4.57 -0.24
CA LEU A 58 5.60 3.73 0.24
C LEU A 58 5.83 3.27 1.69
N THR A 59 7.05 2.86 2.05
CA THR A 59 7.38 2.42 3.41
C THR A 59 7.19 3.56 4.43
N SER A 60 7.54 4.79 4.06
CA SER A 60 7.35 5.96 4.92
C SER A 60 5.87 6.25 5.16
N VAL A 61 5.05 6.21 4.11
CA VAL A 61 3.59 6.35 4.19
C VAL A 61 2.98 5.24 5.07
N LEU A 62 3.36 3.99 4.86
CA LEU A 62 2.88 2.85 5.65
C LEU A 62 3.26 2.98 7.13
N CYS A 63 4.48 3.44 7.44
CA CYS A 63 4.91 3.66 8.82
C CYS A 63 4.01 4.69 9.52
N LYS A 64 3.72 5.81 8.86
CA LYS A 64 2.82 6.83 9.41
C LYS A 64 1.39 6.31 9.55
N ALA A 65 0.89 5.58 8.56
CA ALA A 65 -0.45 4.98 8.61
C ALA A 65 -0.61 3.99 9.78
N ILE A 66 0.43 3.21 10.10
CA ILE A 66 0.43 2.31 11.27
C ILE A 66 0.37 3.10 12.58
N GLN A 67 1.13 4.20 12.70
CA GLN A 67 1.11 5.05 13.89
C GLN A 67 -0.27 5.66 14.12
N GLU A 68 -0.90 6.20 13.07
CA GLU A 68 -2.25 6.78 13.16
C GLU A 68 -3.31 5.72 13.50
N GLN A 69 -3.21 4.51 12.94
CA GLN A 69 -4.09 3.40 13.30
C GLN A 69 -3.92 3.00 14.77
N LEU A 70 -2.70 3.02 15.31
CA LEU A 70 -2.45 2.74 16.73
C LEU A 70 -3.10 3.79 17.64
N GLU A 71 -2.99 5.07 17.29
CA GLU A 71 -3.65 6.17 18.01
C GLU A 71 -5.18 6.00 18.03
N LEU A 72 -5.77 5.66 16.88
CA LEU A 72 -7.21 5.40 16.78
C LEU A 72 -7.63 4.19 17.62
N LEU A 73 -6.85 3.10 17.60
CA LEU A 73 -7.10 1.91 18.41
C LEU A 73 -7.10 2.22 19.90
N LEU A 74 -6.11 2.97 20.39
CA LEU A 74 -6.03 3.37 21.79
C LEU A 74 -7.21 4.26 22.20
N SER A 75 -7.60 5.19 21.33
CA SER A 75 -8.78 6.04 21.54
C SER A 75 -10.08 5.22 21.62
N GLN A 76 -10.27 4.27 20.70
CA GLN A 76 -11.42 3.38 20.71
C GLN A 76 -11.44 2.49 21.95
N GLN A 77 -10.31 1.92 22.35
CA GLN A 77 -10.18 1.11 23.56
C GLN A 77 -10.58 1.90 24.81
N SER A 78 -10.07 3.13 24.95
CA SER A 78 -10.42 3.99 26.09
C SER A 78 -11.92 4.30 26.14
N ARG A 79 -12.56 4.55 24.99
CA ARG A 79 -14.00 4.78 24.92
C ARG A 79 -14.82 3.55 25.28
N ILE A 80 -14.39 2.36 24.84
CA ILE A 80 -15.05 1.09 25.20
C ILE A 80 -14.99 0.89 26.71
N GLU A 81 -13.82 1.08 27.33
CA GLU A 81 -13.66 0.95 28.79
C GLU A 81 -14.53 1.94 29.57
N GLU A 82 -14.67 3.18 29.11
CA GLU A 82 -15.55 4.16 29.73
C GLU A 82 -17.04 3.79 29.61
N LEU A 83 -17.45 3.28 28.44
CA LEU A 83 -18.80 2.79 28.21
C LEU A 83 -19.10 1.56 29.08
N GLU A 84 -18.17 0.61 29.19
CA GLU A 84 -18.30 -0.58 30.03
C GLU A 84 -18.46 -0.20 31.51
N LYS A 85 -17.68 0.76 32.01
CA LYS A 85 -17.82 1.29 33.38
C LYS A 85 -19.18 1.95 33.59
N THR A 86 -19.64 2.74 32.62
CA THR A 86 -20.94 3.41 32.69
C THR A 86 -22.07 2.38 32.77
N ILE A 87 -22.05 1.37 31.91
CA ILE A 87 -23.04 0.28 31.94
C ILE A 87 -23.00 -0.47 33.28
N ALA A 88 -21.81 -0.80 33.78
CA ALA A 88 -21.65 -1.49 35.06
C ALA A 88 -22.20 -0.68 36.25
N SER A 89 -22.24 0.66 36.16
CA SER A 89 -22.83 1.52 37.20
C SER A 89 -24.36 1.63 37.12
N LEU A 90 -24.97 1.17 36.02
CA LEU A 90 -26.41 1.24 35.76
C LEU A 90 -27.16 -0.07 36.05
N ILE A 91 -26.43 -1.15 36.37
CA ILE A 91 -26.95 -2.49 36.67
C ILE A 91 -26.68 -2.78 38.15
#